data_AF-Q8VUB3-F1
#
_entry.id   AF-Q8VUB3-F1
#
_cell.length_a   1.000
_cell.length_b   1.000
_cell.length_c   1.000
_cell.angle_alpha   90.00
_cell.angle_beta   90.00
_cell.angle_gamma   90.00
#
_symmetry.space_group_name_H-M   'P 1'
#
loop_
_entity.id
_entity.type
_entity.pdbx_description
1 polymer ?
#
loop_
_entity_poly.entity_id
_entity_poly.type
_entity_poly.pdbx_seq_one_letter_code
_entity_poly.pdbx_strand_id
1 'polypeptide(L)'
;EPCYKMAPTPINKNKVVCLVNGRIHRRSGGDFLENLDPSLQTVIMRDYPEATSHDFICNEHQVKFRLEVLDTLFHLDLQKNFTVNDLLNEELTKANFEIHDVEEQLQTQETIGERVADKVTEFVGSWAFIITYLGILVVWMFVNVTGLFGVEWDKYPFILLNLFLSITAAMQAPLIMMSQNRAAH
;
A
#
# COMPACT_ATOMS: atom_id res chain seq x y z
N GLU A 1 13.81 72.36 33.46
CA GLU A 1 13.58 70.98 33.98
C GLU A 1 12.74 70.21 32.97
N PRO A 2 12.96 68.90 32.78
CA PRO A 2 12.87 68.29 31.45
C PRO A 2 11.50 67.71 31.10
N CYS A 3 11.17 67.81 29.81
CA CYS A 3 10.10 67.11 29.10
C CYS A 3 10.14 65.60 29.37
N TYR A 4 9.04 65.04 29.87
CA TYR A 4 8.77 63.61 29.80
C TYR A 4 8.57 63.22 28.33
N LYS A 5 9.64 62.73 27.70
CA LYS A 5 9.58 62.10 26.39
C LYS A 5 8.74 60.83 26.53
N MET A 6 7.48 60.88 26.09
CA MET A 6 6.74 59.66 25.76
C MET A 6 7.51 58.96 24.65
N ALA A 7 8.03 57.77 24.99
CA ALA A 7 8.70 56.89 24.06
C ALA A 7 7.79 56.61 22.85
N PRO A 8 8.34 56.56 21.62
CA PRO A 8 7.53 56.16 20.47
C PRO A 8 7.04 54.73 20.69
N THR A 9 5.72 54.55 20.72
CA THR A 9 5.08 53.23 20.70
C THR A 9 5.64 52.43 19.54
N PRO A 10 6.12 51.19 19.76
CA PRO A 10 6.81 50.43 18.72
C PRO A 10 5.81 50.11 17.60
N ILE A 11 6.19 50.44 16.37
CA ILE A 11 5.52 50.03 15.14
C ILE A 11 5.30 48.52 15.23
N ASN A 12 4.03 48.10 15.29
CA ASN A 12 3.62 46.72 15.55
C ASN A 12 4.04 45.83 14.36
N LYS A 13 5.21 45.20 14.46
CA LYS A 13 5.83 44.31 13.45
C LYS A 13 5.01 43.07 13.09
N ASN A 14 3.82 42.90 13.67
CA ASN A 14 3.03 41.68 13.57
C ASN A 14 1.79 41.81 12.67
N LYS A 15 1.64 42.95 11.99
CA LYS A 15 0.55 43.22 11.03
C LYS A 15 1.08 43.13 9.60
N VAL A 16 0.41 42.35 8.77
CA VAL A 16 0.74 42.09 7.36
C VAL A 16 -0.51 42.23 6.52
N VAL A 17 -0.37 42.57 5.24
CA VAL A 17 -1.51 42.75 4.32
C VAL A 17 -1.63 41.51 3.44
N CYS A 18 -2.83 40.96 3.32
CA CYS A 18 -3.05 39.84 2.41
C CYS A 18 -3.10 40.31 0.95
N LEU A 19 -2.35 39.63 0.09
CA LEU A 19 -2.25 39.88 -1.35
C LEU A 19 -3.63 39.90 -2.05
N VAL A 20 -4.53 38.99 -1.67
CA VAL A 20 -5.81 38.77 -2.36
C VAL A 20 -6.86 39.84 -2.04
N ASN A 21 -7.01 40.22 -0.78
CA ASN A 21 -8.11 41.10 -0.33
C ASN A 21 -7.64 42.45 0.23
N GLY A 22 -6.33 42.69 0.33
CA GLY A 22 -5.75 43.91 0.88
C GLY A 22 -6.05 44.15 2.37
N ARG A 23 -6.60 43.16 3.09
CA ARG A 23 -6.94 43.31 4.50
C ARG A 23 -5.71 43.06 5.38
N ILE A 24 -5.69 43.74 6.52
CA ILE A 24 -4.63 43.59 7.52
C ILE A 24 -4.91 42.35 8.36
N HIS A 25 -3.98 41.40 8.33
CA HIS A 25 -3.97 40.20 9.15
C HIS A 25 -2.80 40.22 10.13
N ARG A 26 -2.87 39.36 11.15
CA ARG A 26 -1.69 39.04 11.97
C ARG A 26 -0.77 38.12 11.17
N ARG A 27 0.54 38.24 11.38
CA ARG A 27 1.55 37.37 10.75
C ARG A 27 1.30 35.87 11.00
N SER A 28 0.65 35.51 12.11
CA SER A 28 0.24 34.12 12.42
C SER A 28 -0.97 33.62 11.63
N GLY A 29 -1.62 34.46 10.82
CA GLY A 29 -2.87 34.14 10.13
C GLY A 29 -2.69 33.68 8.69
N GLY A 30 -1.49 33.26 8.30
CA GLY A 30 -1.11 32.94 6.93
C GLY A 30 0.40 32.83 6.77
N ASP A 31 0.85 32.79 5.52
CA ASP A 31 2.25 32.60 5.16
C ASP A 31 2.64 33.52 3.99
N PHE A 32 3.94 33.70 3.83
CA PHE A 32 4.52 34.38 2.67
C PHE A 32 4.65 33.41 1.49
N LEU A 33 4.59 33.93 0.26
CA LEU A 33 4.64 33.11 -0.97
C LEU A 33 5.87 32.18 -1.02
N GLU A 34 7.03 32.65 -0.58
CA GLU A 34 8.27 31.87 -0.52
C GLU A 34 8.15 30.57 0.31
N ASN A 35 7.25 30.54 1.29
CA ASN A 35 7.07 29.40 2.20
C ASN A 35 5.93 28.47 1.76
N LEU A 36 5.23 28.78 0.66
CA LEU A 36 4.15 27.95 0.12
C LEU A 36 4.70 26.85 -0.80
N ASP A 37 3.96 25.76 -0.98
CA ASP A 37 4.34 24.71 -1.94
C ASP A 37 4.50 25.27 -3.36
N PRO A 38 5.45 24.74 -4.16
CA PRO A 38 5.69 25.22 -5.54
C PRO A 38 4.42 25.20 -6.42
N SER A 39 3.59 24.17 -6.28
CA SER A 39 2.32 24.07 -7.01
C SER A 39 1.35 25.20 -6.66
N LEU A 40 1.28 25.60 -5.38
CA LEU A 40 0.51 26.74 -4.93
C LEU A 40 1.08 28.06 -5.46
N GLN A 41 2.41 28.22 -5.41
CA GLN A 41 3.07 29.42 -5.94
C GLN A 41 2.76 29.64 -7.42
N THR A 42 2.78 28.56 -8.23
CA THR A 42 2.47 28.67 -9.67
C THR A 42 1.04 29.13 -9.94
N VAL A 43 0.05 28.60 -9.21
CA VAL A 43 -1.36 28.99 -9.38
C VAL A 43 -1.59 30.43 -8.89
N ILE A 44 -0.99 30.80 -7.77
CA ILE A 44 -1.11 32.15 -7.21
C ILE A 44 -0.45 33.20 -8.13
N MET A 45 0.75 32.92 -8.65
CA MET A 45 1.44 33.83 -9.59
C MET A 45 0.75 33.92 -10.95
N ARG A 46 0.07 32.85 -11.38
CA ARG A 46 -0.77 32.87 -12.59
C ARG A 46 -1.93 33.86 -12.43
N ASP A 47 -2.59 33.83 -11.27
CA ASP A 47 -3.77 34.68 -11.01
C ASP A 47 -3.39 36.09 -10.54
N TYR A 48 -2.21 36.27 -9.94
CA TYR A 48 -1.64 37.53 -9.46
C TYR A 48 -0.20 37.69 -9.98
N PRO A 49 -0.02 38.15 -11.23
CA PRO A 49 1.30 38.24 -11.87
C PRO A 49 2.24 39.28 -11.24
N GLU A 50 1.68 40.25 -10.51
CA GLU A 50 2.43 41.27 -9.75
C GLU A 50 2.90 40.76 -8.36
N ALA A 51 2.58 39.50 -8.01
CA ALA A 51 2.93 38.94 -6.72
C ALA A 51 4.44 38.65 -6.61
N THR A 52 5.02 39.07 -5.50
CA THR A 52 6.42 38.88 -5.14
C THR A 52 6.56 37.78 -4.09
N SER A 53 7.77 37.21 -3.96
CA SER A 53 8.06 36.14 -3.00
C SER A 53 7.80 36.53 -1.53
N HIS A 54 7.80 37.83 -1.23
CA HIS A 54 7.61 38.39 0.10
C HIS A 54 6.16 38.85 0.37
N ASP A 55 5.23 38.58 -0.55
CA ASP A 55 3.82 38.88 -0.33
C ASP A 55 3.18 37.86 0.61
N PHE A 56 2.24 38.33 1.42
CA PHE A 56 1.57 37.52 2.44
C PHE A 56 0.19 37.07 1.96
N ILE A 57 -0.16 35.82 2.23
CA ILE A 57 -1.49 35.26 1.94
C ILE A 57 -2.06 34.66 3.21
N CYS A 58 -3.28 35.10 3.58
CA CYS A 58 -3.97 34.58 4.75
C CYS A 58 -4.52 33.16 4.51
N ASN A 59 -4.68 32.40 5.60
CA ASN A 59 -5.13 31.00 5.59
C ASN A 59 -6.41 30.76 4.78
N GLU A 60 -7.39 31.66 4.87
CA GLU A 60 -8.65 31.54 4.11
C GLU A 60 -8.43 31.47 2.60
N HIS A 61 -7.59 32.35 2.06
CA HIS A 61 -7.26 32.35 0.64
C HIS A 61 -6.31 31.22 0.25
N GLN A 62 -5.39 30.82 1.14
CA GLN A 62 -4.57 29.63 0.89
C GLN A 62 -5.43 28.36 0.72
N VAL A 63 -6.47 28.19 1.54
CA VAL A 63 -7.38 27.04 1.44
C VAL A 63 -8.10 27.05 0.09
N LYS A 64 -8.52 28.22 -0.40
CA LYS A 64 -9.13 28.34 -1.74
C LYS A 64 -8.19 27.86 -2.84
N PHE A 65 -6.94 28.31 -2.87
CA PHE A 65 -5.97 27.88 -3.88
C PHE A 65 -5.59 26.40 -3.73
N ARG A 66 -5.51 25.87 -2.50
CA ARG A 66 -5.27 24.44 -2.26
C ARG A 66 -6.37 23.57 -2.85
N LEU A 67 -7.63 23.96 -2.71
CA LEU A 67 -8.75 23.24 -3.29
C LEU A 67 -8.72 23.25 -4.82
N GLU A 68 -8.31 24.35 -5.43
CA GLU A 68 -8.15 24.42 -6.89
C GLU A 68 -7.01 23.54 -7.40
N VAL A 69 -5.86 23.53 -6.72
CA VAL A 69 -4.77 22.59 -7.03
C VAL A 69 -5.26 21.15 -6.92
N LEU A 70 -5.98 20.80 -5.84
CA LEU A 70 -6.54 19.47 -5.67
C LEU A 70 -7.49 19.08 -6.81
N ASP A 71 -8.40 19.97 -7.22
CA ASP A 71 -9.32 19.75 -8.34
C ASP A 71 -8.57 19.45 -9.65
N THR A 72 -7.55 20.27 -9.98
CA THR A 72 -6.72 20.05 -11.16
C THR A 72 -5.95 18.73 -11.10
N LEU A 73 -5.45 18.35 -9.92
CA LEU A 73 -4.77 17.07 -9.73
C LEU A 73 -5.72 15.89 -9.89
N PHE A 74 -6.94 15.96 -9.35
CA PHE A 74 -7.95 14.91 -9.53
C PHE A 74 -8.31 14.71 -11.00
N HIS A 75 -8.48 15.79 -11.76
CA HIS A 75 -8.75 15.71 -13.20
C HIS A 75 -7.57 15.11 -13.98
N LEU A 76 -6.34 15.40 -13.58
CA LEU A 76 -5.14 14.83 -14.20
C LEU A 76 -4.95 13.34 -13.86
N ASP A 77 -5.23 12.93 -12.62
CA ASP A 77 -5.12 11.53 -12.19
C ASP A 77 -6.12 10.66 -12.94
N LEU A 78 -7.37 11.12 -13.10
CA LEU A 78 -8.37 10.42 -13.92
C LEU A 78 -7.89 10.22 -15.36
N GLN A 79 -7.26 11.24 -15.97
CA GLN A 79 -6.80 11.16 -17.36
C GLN A 79 -5.56 10.26 -17.53
N LYS A 80 -4.59 10.35 -16.62
CA LYS A 80 -3.36 9.55 -16.67
C LYS A 80 -3.61 8.07 -16.40
N ASN A 81 -4.58 7.75 -15.54
CA ASN A 81 -4.95 6.35 -15.29
C ASN A 81 -5.43 5.65 -16.56
N PHE A 82 -6.13 6.33 -17.48
CA PHE A 82 -6.50 5.74 -18.78
C PHE A 82 -5.29 5.56 -19.71
N THR A 83 -4.36 6.52 -19.75
CA THR A 83 -3.21 6.45 -20.67
C THR A 83 -2.14 5.47 -20.23
N VAL A 84 -1.92 5.33 -18.92
CA VAL A 84 -0.94 4.38 -18.36
C VAL A 84 -1.39 2.95 -18.62
N ASN A 85 -2.68 2.65 -18.51
CA ASN A 85 -3.20 1.32 -18.83
C ASN A 85 -3.07 0.99 -20.33
N ASP A 86 -3.36 1.95 -21.22
CA ASP A 86 -3.28 1.71 -22.67
C ASP A 86 -1.83 1.54 -23.17
N LEU A 87 -0.88 2.36 -22.69
CA LEU A 87 0.54 2.22 -23.05
C LEU A 87 1.21 1.01 -22.40
N LEU A 88 0.79 0.65 -21.19
CA LEU A 88 1.23 -0.57 -20.51
C LEU A 88 0.72 -1.81 -21.25
N ASN A 89 -0.53 -1.82 -21.70
CA ASN A 89 -1.09 -2.94 -22.47
C ASN A 89 -0.44 -3.09 -23.85
N GLU A 90 0.01 -2.00 -24.48
CA GLU A 90 0.72 -2.02 -25.76
C GLU A 90 2.16 -2.56 -25.62
N GLU A 91 2.87 -2.17 -24.55
CA GLU A 91 4.22 -2.70 -24.27
C GLU A 91 4.16 -4.13 -23.71
N LEU A 92 3.17 -4.45 -22.86
CA LEU A 92 2.93 -5.80 -22.36
C LEU A 92 2.48 -6.76 -23.46
N THR A 93 1.66 -6.36 -24.43
CA THR A 93 1.30 -7.26 -25.55
C THR A 93 2.49 -7.61 -26.42
N LYS A 94 3.42 -6.67 -26.61
CA LYS A 94 4.66 -6.90 -27.34
C LYS A 94 5.62 -7.81 -26.58
N ALA A 95 5.76 -7.61 -25.27
CA ALA A 95 6.51 -8.51 -24.40
C ALA A 95 5.84 -9.89 -24.25
N ASN A 96 4.51 -9.97 -24.17
CA ASN A 96 3.76 -11.23 -24.12
C ASN A 96 3.88 -12.04 -25.41
N PHE A 97 4.01 -11.39 -26.58
CA PHE A 97 4.20 -12.10 -27.85
C PHE A 97 5.53 -12.86 -27.91
N GLU A 98 6.56 -12.37 -27.20
CA GLU A 98 7.88 -13.02 -27.12
C GLU A 98 7.94 -14.07 -25.99
N ILE A 99 7.21 -13.87 -24.89
CA ILE A 99 7.13 -14.82 -23.77
C ILE A 99 6.23 -16.03 -24.11
N HIS A 100 5.11 -15.84 -24.82
CA HIS A 100 4.18 -16.93 -25.11
C HIS A 100 4.80 -18.01 -26.01
N ASP A 101 5.67 -17.65 -26.95
CA ASP A 101 6.33 -18.61 -27.85
C ASP A 101 7.40 -19.44 -27.10
N VAL A 102 8.04 -18.87 -26.07
CA VAL A 102 8.98 -19.60 -25.19
C VAL A 102 8.22 -20.48 -24.18
N GLU A 103 7.11 -19.98 -23.66
CA GLU A 103 6.24 -20.70 -22.72
C GLU A 103 5.48 -21.85 -23.40
N GLU A 104 4.99 -21.70 -24.63
CA GLU A 104 4.31 -22.77 -25.38
C GLU A 104 5.30 -23.93 -25.69
N GLN A 105 6.58 -23.62 -25.94
CA GLN A 105 7.65 -24.61 -26.09
C GLN A 105 8.05 -25.29 -24.75
N LEU A 106 7.80 -24.65 -23.60
CA LEU A 106 7.99 -25.23 -22.26
C LEU A 106 6.75 -26.02 -21.78
N GLN A 107 5.53 -25.55 -22.09
CA GLN A 107 4.25 -26.18 -21.77
C GLN A 107 3.98 -27.45 -22.57
N THR A 108 4.57 -27.59 -23.76
CA THR A 108 4.47 -28.85 -24.54
C THR A 108 5.24 -30.01 -23.86
N GLN A 109 6.11 -29.69 -22.89
CA GLN A 109 6.71 -30.65 -21.96
C GLN A 109 5.96 -30.57 -20.63
N GLU A 110 4.74 -31.10 -20.59
CA GLU A 110 4.03 -31.40 -19.34
C GLU A 110 4.92 -32.24 -18.43
N THR A 111 5.68 -31.57 -17.57
CA THR A 111 6.58 -32.24 -16.64
C THR A 111 5.70 -33.07 -15.71
N ILE A 112 6.09 -34.31 -15.48
CA ILE A 112 5.35 -35.27 -14.63
C ILE A 112 4.97 -34.65 -13.27
N GLY A 113 5.76 -33.67 -12.79
CA GLY A 113 5.49 -32.90 -11.58
C GLY A 113 4.20 -32.08 -11.61
N GLU A 114 3.82 -31.46 -12.72
CA GLU A 114 2.61 -30.62 -12.80
C GLU A 114 1.34 -31.47 -12.74
N ARG A 115 1.32 -32.60 -13.45
CA ARG A 115 0.22 -33.59 -13.37
C ARG A 115 0.09 -34.22 -11.98
N VAL A 116 1.20 -34.44 -11.28
CA VAL A 116 1.18 -34.95 -9.92
C VAL A 116 0.68 -33.87 -8.95
N ALA A 117 1.13 -32.62 -9.11
CA ALA A 117 0.70 -31.49 -8.28
C ALA A 117 -0.81 -31.22 -8.41
N ASP A 118 -1.36 -31.25 -9.63
CA ASP A 118 -2.79 -31.01 -9.85
C ASP A 118 -3.65 -32.13 -9.21
N LYS A 119 -3.24 -33.40 -9.34
CA LYS A 119 -3.93 -34.52 -8.68
C LYS A 119 -3.82 -34.49 -7.15
N VAL A 120 -2.67 -34.09 -6.62
CA VAL A 120 -2.47 -33.95 -5.17
C VAL A 120 -3.30 -32.80 -4.62
N THR A 121 -3.42 -31.70 -5.36
CA THR A 121 -4.22 -30.53 -4.95
C THR A 121 -5.71 -30.88 -4.87
N GLU A 122 -6.24 -31.60 -5.87
CA GLU A 122 -7.63 -32.08 -5.85
C GLU A 122 -7.90 -33.03 -4.67
N PHE A 123 -6.92 -33.88 -4.32
CA PHE A 123 -7.03 -34.81 -3.19
C PHE A 123 -6.92 -34.13 -1.82
N VAL A 124 -5.95 -33.23 -1.64
CA VAL A 124 -5.70 -32.50 -0.38
C VAL A 124 -6.78 -31.44 -0.11
N GLY A 125 -7.42 -30.90 -1.15
CA GLY A 125 -8.52 -29.93 -1.02
C GLY A 125 -9.90 -30.53 -0.70
N SER A 126 -10.03 -31.86 -0.64
CA SER A 126 -11.32 -32.51 -0.37
C SER A 126 -11.70 -32.49 1.10
N TRP A 127 -12.97 -32.18 1.39
CA TRP A 127 -13.53 -32.22 2.75
C TRP A 127 -13.41 -33.59 3.42
N ALA A 128 -13.49 -34.68 2.64
CA ALA A 128 -13.35 -36.04 3.17
C ALA A 128 -11.92 -36.33 3.65
N PHE A 129 -10.91 -35.76 2.98
CA PHE A 129 -9.51 -35.89 3.37
C PHE A 129 -9.25 -35.18 4.71
N ILE A 130 -9.76 -33.96 4.88
CA ILE A 130 -9.64 -33.18 6.11
C ILE A 130 -10.23 -33.95 7.30
N ILE A 131 -11.44 -34.49 7.15
CA ILE A 131 -12.12 -35.25 8.22
C ILE A 131 -11.34 -36.53 8.56
N THR A 132 -10.85 -37.25 7.54
CA THR A 132 -10.06 -38.48 7.75
C THR A 132 -8.72 -38.18 8.45
N TYR A 133 -8.03 -37.11 8.03
CA TYR A 133 -6.78 -36.66 8.63
C TYR A 133 -6.95 -36.31 10.11
N LEU A 134 -7.99 -35.53 10.45
CA LEU A 134 -8.33 -35.22 11.84
C LEU A 134 -8.68 -36.47 12.64
N GLY A 135 -9.42 -37.41 12.05
CA GLY A 135 -9.73 -38.70 12.68
C GLY A 135 -8.49 -39.50 13.05
N ILE A 136 -7.49 -39.57 12.15
CA ILE A 136 -6.22 -40.25 12.41
C ILE A 136 -5.47 -39.59 13.57
N LEU A 137 -5.44 -38.25 13.64
CA LEU A 137 -4.81 -37.53 14.75
C LEU A 137 -5.48 -37.85 16.10
N VAL A 138 -6.81 -37.90 16.12
CA VAL A 138 -7.58 -38.25 17.32
C VAL A 138 -7.30 -39.70 17.74
N VAL A 139 -7.33 -40.64 16.79
CA VAL A 139 -7.00 -42.06 17.06
C VAL A 139 -5.57 -42.20 17.58
N TRP A 140 -4.61 -41.48 16.98
CA TRP A 140 -3.22 -41.45 17.43
C TRP A 140 -3.10 -40.96 18.87
N MET A 141 -3.80 -39.88 19.21
CA MET A 141 -3.85 -39.36 20.57
C MET A 141 -4.44 -40.40 21.54
N PHE A 142 -5.56 -41.04 21.19
CA PHE A 142 -6.17 -42.08 22.02
C PHE A 142 -5.25 -43.29 22.24
N VAL A 143 -4.57 -43.78 21.20
CA VAL A 143 -3.63 -44.91 21.30
C VAL A 143 -2.45 -44.56 22.21
N ASN A 144 -1.90 -43.35 22.09
CA ASN A 144 -0.77 -42.90 22.91
C ASN A 144 -1.17 -42.61 24.37
N VAL A 145 -2.37 -42.07 24.62
CA VAL A 145 -2.89 -41.81 25.98
C VAL A 145 -3.25 -43.10 26.71
N THR A 146 -3.86 -44.06 26.00
CA THR A 146 -4.28 -45.34 26.60
C THR A 146 -3.10 -46.30 26.81
N GLY A 147 -1.90 -45.96 26.32
CA GLY A 147 -0.71 -46.78 26.46
C GLY A 147 -0.88 -48.16 25.83
N LEU A 148 -1.65 -48.25 24.73
CA LEU A 148 -1.87 -49.51 24.03
C LEU A 148 -0.50 -50.06 23.61
N PHE A 149 -0.20 -51.31 23.99
CA PHE A 149 1.11 -51.99 23.87
C PHE A 149 2.18 -51.70 24.95
N GLY A 150 1.88 -50.93 26.01
CA GLY A 150 2.82 -50.70 27.12
C GLY A 150 4.06 -49.88 26.76
N VAL A 151 4.07 -49.27 25.59
CA VAL A 151 5.11 -48.36 25.12
C VAL A 151 4.45 -47.00 24.88
N GLU A 152 4.90 -45.98 25.60
CA GLU A 152 4.34 -44.63 25.54
C GLU A 152 5.20 -43.80 24.56
N TRP A 153 4.93 -43.95 23.26
CA TRP A 153 5.73 -43.34 22.19
C TRP A 153 5.66 -41.81 22.18
N ASP A 154 4.50 -41.23 22.53
CA ASP A 154 4.27 -39.78 22.58
C ASP A 154 3.41 -39.39 23.79
N LYS A 155 4.02 -39.27 24.98
CA LYS A 155 3.33 -38.78 26.19
C LYS A 155 2.91 -37.33 26.04
N TYR A 156 1.79 -36.97 26.65
CA TYR A 156 1.42 -35.58 26.88
C TYR A 156 2.62 -34.82 27.48
N PRO A 157 3.13 -33.75 26.84
CA PRO A 157 2.47 -32.82 25.90
C PRO A 157 2.56 -33.11 24.38
N PHE A 158 2.68 -34.36 23.92
CA PHE A 158 2.69 -34.81 22.51
C PHE A 158 3.73 -34.10 21.63
N ILE A 159 5.01 -34.33 21.91
CA ILE A 159 6.12 -33.66 21.21
C ILE A 159 6.20 -34.07 19.74
N LEU A 160 5.92 -35.32 19.40
CA LEU A 160 6.03 -35.83 18.04
C LEU A 160 4.87 -35.34 17.17
N LEU A 161 3.65 -35.35 17.70
CA LEU A 161 2.48 -34.81 17.01
C LEU A 161 2.65 -33.31 16.73
N ASN A 162 3.13 -32.54 17.70
CA ASN A 162 3.37 -31.10 17.53
C ASN A 162 4.46 -30.79 16.49
N LEU A 163 5.52 -31.62 16.43
CA LEU A 163 6.55 -31.50 15.41
C LEU A 163 5.99 -31.75 14.00
N PHE A 164 5.20 -32.82 13.84
CA PHE A 164 4.60 -33.17 12.56
C PHE A 164 3.61 -32.11 12.06
N LEU A 165 2.78 -31.58 12.95
CA LEU A 165 1.86 -30.48 12.62
C LEU A 165 2.61 -29.22 12.19
N SER A 166 3.73 -28.91 12.87
CA SER A 166 4.53 -27.74 12.55
C SER A 166 5.19 -27.83 11.17
N ILE A 167 5.72 -29.01 10.80
CA ILE A 167 6.26 -29.26 9.44
C ILE A 167 5.15 -29.17 8.39
N THR A 168 3.99 -29.77 8.67
CA THR A 168 2.83 -29.73 7.76
C THR A 168 2.33 -28.29 7.56
N ALA A 169 2.30 -27.47 8.61
CA ALA A 169 1.93 -26.06 8.53
C ALA A 169 2.96 -25.23 7.74
N ALA A 170 4.26 -25.45 7.99
CA ALA A 170 5.33 -24.76 7.28
C ALA A 170 5.37 -25.07 5.77
N MET A 171 5.01 -26.30 5.38
CA MET A 171 4.97 -26.72 3.97
C MET A 171 3.78 -26.12 3.20
N GLN A 172 2.69 -25.75 3.87
CA GLN A 172 1.50 -25.20 3.21
C GLN A 172 1.74 -23.81 2.60
N ALA A 173 2.49 -22.92 3.27
CA ALA A 173 2.72 -21.57 2.78
C ALA A 173 3.47 -21.52 1.42
N PRO A 174 4.55 -22.30 1.20
CA PRO A 174 5.18 -22.42 -0.11
C PRO A 174 4.28 -23.05 -1.18
N LEU A 175 3.50 -24.08 -0.83
CA LEU A 175 2.58 -24.72 -1.78
C LEU A 175 1.47 -23.76 -2.24
N ILE A 176 0.90 -22.99 -1.32
CA ILE A 176 -0.10 -21.95 -1.64
C ILE A 176 0.55 -20.85 -2.48
N MET A 177 1.75 -20.38 -2.12
CA MET A 177 2.49 -19.36 -2.86
C MET A 177 2.84 -19.81 -4.28
N MET A 178 3.23 -21.08 -4.48
CA MET A 178 3.48 -21.66 -5.80
C MET A 178 2.19 -21.84 -6.61
N SER A 179 1.07 -22.20 -5.98
CA SER A 179 -0.23 -22.31 -6.66
C SER A 179 -0.78 -20.95 -7.12
N GLN A 180 -0.44 -19.85 -6.42
CA GLN A 180 -0.82 -18.49 -6.81
C GLN A 180 0.04 -17.92 -7.95
N ASN A 181 1.31 -18.34 -8.06
CA ASN A 181 2.21 -17.93 -9.15
C ASN A 181 1.75 -18.43 -10.53
N ARG A 182 0.84 -19.42 -10.59
CA ARG A 182 0.18 -19.91 -11.83
C ARG A 182 -1.12 -19.19 -12.18
N ALA A 183 -1.80 -18.54 -11.21
CA ALA A 183 -3.12 -17.94 -11.41
C ALA A 183 -3.07 -16.42 -11.66
N ALA A 184 -1.90 -15.81 -11.46
CA ALA A 184 -1.64 -14.39 -11.75
C ALA A 184 -1.00 -14.16 -13.13
N HIS A 185 -0.67 -15.24 -13.85
CA HIS A 185 -0.26 -15.22 -15.26
C HIS A 185 -1.42 -15.61 -16.15
#